data_AF-A0A1I8J4P4-F1
#
_entry.id   AF-A0A1I8J4P4-F1
#
_cell.length_a   1.000
_cell.length_b   1.000
_cell.length_c   1.000
_cell.angle_alpha   90.00
_cell.angle_beta   90.00
_cell.angle_gamma   90.00
#
_symmetry.space_group_name_H-M   'P 1'
#
loop_
_entity.id
_entity.type
_entity.pdbx_description
1 polymer ?
#
loop_
_entity_poly.entity_id
_entity_poly.type
_entity_poly.pdbx_seq_one_letter_code
_entity_poly.pdbx_strand_id
1 'polypeptide(L)'
;GDSVAIVIRRDAGVSGSVTVILRTVGGGESWISEINVQPSPNNFTIGSVLANRLAAAAATANADYAQLDSAVTFADGETSKTVQLSIIKDAIPELEETVLVYISLPASSPGAQMPRLADGTAKDGFKTSYALVTIVRNGIYNGIISVAPDSRETVVSEDASPNPVVRIQLQRSGSLSADVTVSWQAKVSLTSTPADDAA
;
A
#
# COMPACT_ATOMS: atom_id res chain seq x y z
N GLY A 1 -18.59 1.02 -1.44
CA GLY A 1 -17.13 0.93 -1.25
C GLY A 1 -16.48 1.13 -2.58
N ASP A 2 -15.22 1.55 -2.59
CA ASP A 2 -14.43 1.56 -3.82
C ASP A 2 -14.07 0.12 -4.17
N SER A 3 -13.86 -0.16 -5.47
CA SER A 3 -13.51 -1.51 -5.91
C SER A 3 -12.60 -1.48 -7.12
N VAL A 4 -11.70 -2.45 -7.19
CA VAL A 4 -10.83 -2.70 -8.34
C VAL A 4 -11.35 -3.90 -9.11
N ALA A 5 -11.60 -3.71 -10.40
CA ALA A 5 -11.99 -4.79 -11.30
C ALA A 5 -10.77 -5.62 -11.73
N ILE A 6 -10.76 -6.89 -11.36
CA ILE A 6 -9.75 -7.86 -11.76
C ILE A 6 -10.31 -8.66 -12.95
N VAL A 7 -9.74 -8.44 -14.14
CA VAL A 7 -10.12 -9.18 -15.34
C VAL A 7 -9.16 -10.35 -15.52
N ILE A 8 -9.67 -11.57 -15.34
CA ILE A 8 -8.94 -12.81 -15.59
C ILE A 8 -9.23 -13.22 -17.02
N ARG A 9 -8.18 -13.51 -17.79
CA ARG A 9 -8.30 -13.91 -19.20
C ARG A 9 -7.81 -15.32 -19.44
N ARG A 10 -8.53 -16.02 -20.29
CA ARG A 10 -8.15 -17.30 -20.89
C ARG A 10 -7.63 -17.02 -22.28
N ASP A 11 -6.31 -16.98 -22.42
CA ASP A 11 -5.64 -16.47 -23.63
C ASP A 11 -5.34 -17.55 -24.68
N ALA A 12 -5.44 -18.84 -24.35
CA ALA A 12 -5.21 -19.93 -25.28
C ALA A 12 -6.13 -21.13 -25.00
N GLY A 13 -6.75 -21.65 -26.07
CA GLY A 13 -7.75 -22.71 -26.02
C GLY A 13 -9.04 -22.25 -25.34
N VAL A 14 -10.19 -22.44 -25.98
CA VAL A 14 -11.50 -22.01 -25.43
C VAL A 14 -12.44 -23.18 -25.15
N SER A 15 -12.05 -24.39 -25.53
CA SER A 15 -12.85 -25.59 -25.34
C SER A 15 -12.79 -26.12 -23.91
N GLY A 16 -13.92 -26.59 -23.40
CA GLY A 16 -14.07 -27.17 -22.07
C GLY A 16 -14.18 -26.11 -20.97
N SER A 17 -14.75 -26.54 -19.84
CA SER A 17 -14.84 -25.72 -18.63
C SER A 17 -13.50 -25.74 -17.89
N VAL A 18 -13.08 -24.57 -17.39
CA VAL A 18 -11.81 -24.41 -16.66
C VAL A 18 -12.06 -23.64 -15.37
N THR A 19 -11.50 -24.11 -14.26
CA THR A 19 -11.58 -23.43 -12.96
C THR A 19 -10.19 -23.06 -12.46
N VAL A 20 -10.05 -21.81 -12.00
CA VAL A 20 -8.90 -21.32 -11.22
C VAL A 20 -9.38 -20.83 -9.86
N ILE A 21 -8.48 -20.71 -8.90
CA ILE A 21 -8.73 -20.07 -7.60
C ILE A 21 -8.04 -18.71 -7.63
N LEU A 22 -8.80 -17.63 -7.38
CA LEU A 22 -8.27 -16.26 -7.28
C LEU A 22 -8.06 -15.92 -5.81
N ARG A 23 -6.85 -15.46 -5.46
CA ARG A 23 -6.46 -15.13 -4.10
C ARG A 23 -5.77 -13.77 -3.97
N THR A 24 -5.93 -13.13 -2.82
CA THR A 24 -5.17 -11.94 -2.38
C THR A 24 -4.09 -12.29 -1.37
N VAL A 25 -2.96 -11.57 -1.40
CA VAL A 25 -1.93 -11.57 -0.37
C VAL A 25 -1.42 -10.16 -0.11
N GLY A 26 -1.79 -9.61 1.03
CA GLY A 26 -1.40 -8.32 1.58
C GLY A 26 -0.86 -8.48 3.02
N GLY A 27 -1.51 -9.30 3.83
CA GLY A 27 -1.14 -9.57 5.22
C GLY A 27 -2.41 -9.83 6.03
N GLY A 28 -2.35 -10.72 7.03
CA GLY A 28 -3.51 -11.03 7.87
C GLY A 28 -4.50 -12.05 7.25
N GLU A 29 -4.27 -12.56 6.04
CA GLU A 29 -5.11 -13.62 5.47
C GLU A 29 -5.01 -14.94 6.23
N SER A 30 -6.14 -15.60 6.42
CA SER A 30 -6.21 -16.91 7.09
C SER A 30 -5.55 -18.06 6.33
N TRP A 31 -5.32 -17.93 5.01
CA TRP A 31 -4.80 -19.01 4.15
C TRP A 31 -3.31 -18.91 3.83
N ILE A 32 -2.55 -18.02 4.48
CA ILE A 32 -1.11 -17.90 4.21
C ILE A 32 -0.35 -19.22 4.39
N SER A 33 -0.85 -20.11 5.25
CA SER A 33 -0.34 -21.48 5.44
C SER A 33 -0.76 -22.47 4.34
N GLU A 34 -1.79 -22.13 3.56
CA GLU A 34 -2.35 -22.94 2.46
C GLU A 34 -1.86 -22.48 1.08
N ILE A 35 -0.87 -21.60 1.02
CA ILE A 35 -0.19 -21.25 -0.22
C ILE A 35 0.57 -22.50 -0.69
N ASN A 36 -0.16 -23.37 -1.38
CA ASN A 36 0.40 -24.52 -2.05
C ASN A 36 1.39 -24.00 -3.09
N VAL A 37 2.67 -24.28 -2.86
CA VAL A 37 3.73 -24.13 -3.85
C VAL A 37 3.36 -25.05 -5.01
N GLN A 38 2.63 -24.51 -5.99
CA GLN A 38 2.33 -25.27 -7.19
C GLN A 38 3.68 -25.60 -7.85
N PRO A 39 3.99 -26.89 -8.10
CA PRO A 39 5.20 -27.25 -8.82
C PRO A 39 5.00 -26.85 -10.29
N SER A 40 5.36 -25.62 -10.63
CA SER A 40 5.60 -25.23 -12.02
C SER A 40 7.00 -25.71 -12.42
N PRO A 41 7.18 -26.36 -13.57
CA PRO A 41 8.50 -26.78 -14.09
C PRO A 41 9.52 -25.65 -14.23
N ASN A 42 9.06 -24.38 -14.20
CA ASN A 42 9.86 -23.20 -14.53
C ASN A 42 10.11 -22.26 -13.33
N ASN A 43 9.79 -22.68 -12.10
CA ASN A 43 10.20 -22.03 -10.84
C ASN A 43 9.82 -20.53 -10.63
N PHE A 44 8.70 -20.06 -11.19
CA PHE A 44 7.99 -18.88 -10.67
C PHE A 44 6.87 -19.36 -9.74
N THR A 45 7.24 -19.79 -8.53
CA THR A 45 6.23 -20.17 -7.54
C THR A 45 5.57 -18.90 -6.98
N ILE A 46 4.30 -18.95 -6.60
CA ILE A 46 3.66 -17.87 -5.83
C ILE A 46 4.52 -17.53 -4.60
N GLY A 47 5.20 -18.53 -4.03
CA GLY A 47 6.20 -18.37 -2.97
C GLY A 47 7.39 -17.47 -3.33
N SER A 48 7.91 -17.48 -4.57
CA SER A 48 9.00 -16.58 -4.97
C SER A 48 8.51 -15.15 -5.23
N VAL A 49 7.30 -14.98 -5.77
CA VAL A 49 6.64 -13.67 -5.89
C VAL A 49 6.39 -13.06 -4.50
N LEU A 50 5.98 -13.88 -3.54
CA LEU A 50 5.78 -13.48 -2.14
C LEU A 50 7.09 -13.18 -1.42
N ALA A 51 8.13 -13.98 -1.64
CA ALA A 51 9.45 -13.75 -1.03
C ALA A 51 10.11 -12.45 -1.51
N ASN A 52 9.81 -11.99 -2.73
CA ASN A 52 10.33 -10.75 -3.30
C ASN A 52 9.49 -9.51 -2.97
N ARG A 53 8.47 -9.62 -2.11
CA ARG A 53 7.53 -8.51 -1.76
C ARG A 53 8.16 -7.41 -0.86
N LEU A 54 9.48 -7.25 -0.89
CA LEU A 54 10.28 -6.49 0.09
C LEU A 54 10.52 -5.02 -0.27
N ALA A 55 9.54 -4.29 -0.82
CA ALA A 55 9.74 -2.85 -1.11
C ALA A 55 8.54 -1.93 -0.87
N ALA A 56 7.32 -2.44 -0.73
CA ALA A 56 6.12 -1.62 -0.49
C ALA A 56 5.49 -1.99 0.86
N ALA A 57 4.90 -1.00 1.55
CA ALA A 57 4.00 -1.27 2.66
C ALA A 57 2.88 -2.20 2.14
N ALA A 58 2.65 -3.31 2.82
CA ALA A 58 1.69 -4.29 2.36
C ALA A 58 0.35 -3.99 3.02
N ALA A 59 -0.70 -3.89 2.21
CA ALA A 59 -2.03 -3.64 2.73
C ALA A 59 -2.51 -4.87 3.52
N THR A 60 -3.33 -4.68 4.53
CA THR A 60 -3.82 -5.71 5.44
C THR A 60 -5.24 -6.14 5.07
N ALA A 61 -5.43 -7.46 4.97
CA ALA A 61 -6.72 -8.06 4.72
C ALA A 61 -7.75 -7.69 5.80
N ASN A 62 -8.94 -7.31 5.36
CA ASN A 62 -10.08 -6.86 6.18
C ASN A 62 -9.85 -5.53 6.94
N ALA A 63 -8.69 -4.89 6.79
CA ALA A 63 -8.48 -3.49 7.14
C ALA A 63 -8.53 -2.60 5.88
N ASP A 64 -7.79 -2.98 4.84
CA ASP A 64 -7.58 -2.16 3.64
C ASP A 64 -8.33 -2.69 2.41
N TYR A 65 -8.62 -3.99 2.39
CA TYR A 65 -9.40 -4.64 1.33
C TYR A 65 -10.15 -5.86 1.86
N ALA A 66 -11.25 -6.21 1.18
CA ALA A 66 -11.93 -7.48 1.40
C ALA A 66 -11.13 -8.60 0.76
N GLN A 67 -10.71 -9.53 1.61
CA GLN A 67 -9.92 -10.70 1.26
C GLN A 67 -10.62 -11.57 0.19
N LEU A 68 -9.91 -11.95 -0.89
CA LEU A 68 -10.43 -12.82 -1.97
C LEU A 68 -9.82 -14.22 -1.88
N ASP A 69 -10.65 -15.26 -1.77
CA ASP A 69 -10.31 -16.67 -2.02
C ASP A 69 -11.52 -17.34 -2.65
N SER A 70 -11.58 -17.31 -3.98
CA SER A 70 -12.79 -17.71 -4.70
C SER A 70 -12.45 -18.49 -5.96
N ALA A 71 -13.27 -19.50 -6.25
CA ALA A 71 -13.19 -20.22 -7.51
C ALA A 71 -13.79 -19.39 -8.65
N VAL A 72 -13.05 -19.29 -9.74
CA VAL A 72 -13.48 -18.63 -10.98
C VAL A 72 -13.54 -19.67 -12.08
N THR A 73 -14.75 -19.97 -12.54
CA THR A 73 -15.01 -20.97 -13.58
C THR A 73 -15.36 -20.29 -14.90
N PHE A 74 -14.58 -20.59 -15.92
CA PHE A 74 -14.87 -20.28 -17.32
C PHE A 74 -15.67 -21.44 -17.90
N ALA A 75 -16.88 -21.15 -18.40
CA ALA A 75 -17.64 -22.09 -19.20
C ALA A 75 -16.96 -22.30 -20.57
N ASP A 76 -17.44 -23.30 -21.31
CA ASP A 76 -16.99 -23.55 -22.68
C ASP A 76 -17.17 -22.28 -23.54
N GLY A 77 -16.11 -21.90 -24.26
CA GLY A 77 -16.09 -20.70 -25.09
C GLY A 77 -15.82 -19.37 -24.35
N GLU A 78 -15.87 -19.34 -23.01
CA GLU A 78 -15.61 -18.10 -22.27
C GLU A 78 -14.12 -17.76 -22.20
N THR A 79 -13.79 -16.51 -22.52
CA THR A 79 -12.40 -16.01 -22.58
C THR A 79 -12.05 -15.03 -21.47
N SER A 80 -13.03 -14.50 -20.73
CA SER A 80 -12.77 -13.57 -19.63
C SER A 80 -13.79 -13.71 -18.50
N LYS A 81 -13.33 -13.46 -17.27
CA LYS A 81 -14.16 -13.26 -16.08
C LYS A 81 -13.70 -12.02 -15.36
N THR A 82 -14.63 -11.30 -14.75
CA THR A 82 -14.32 -10.13 -13.91
C THR A 82 -14.68 -10.47 -12.48
N VAL A 83 -13.74 -10.24 -11.57
CA VAL A 83 -13.95 -10.32 -10.12
C VAL A 83 -13.68 -8.95 -9.53
N GLN A 84 -14.46 -8.54 -8.52
CA GLN A 84 -14.28 -7.26 -7.85
C GLN A 84 -13.49 -7.47 -6.55
N LEU A 85 -12.37 -6.76 -6.41
CA LEU A 85 -11.69 -6.58 -5.13
C LEU A 85 -12.26 -5.34 -4.45
N SER A 86 -12.92 -5.50 -3.31
CA SER A 86 -13.44 -4.36 -2.55
C SER A 86 -12.32 -3.71 -1.74
N ILE A 87 -12.19 -2.38 -1.85
CA ILE A 87 -11.26 -1.58 -1.06
C ILE A 87 -12.03 -1.00 0.13
N ILE A 88 -11.47 -1.18 1.33
CA ILE A 88 -12.06 -0.71 2.57
C ILE A 88 -11.54 0.71 2.80
N LYS A 89 -12.44 1.60 3.20
CA LYS A 89 -12.11 2.99 3.52
C LYS A 89 -12.23 3.17 5.01
N ASP A 90 -11.24 3.82 5.61
CA ASP A 90 -11.34 4.34 6.95
C ASP A 90 -10.87 5.81 7.02
N ALA A 91 -10.74 6.32 8.25
CA ALA A 91 -10.35 7.70 8.52
C ALA A 91 -8.87 7.85 8.93
N ILE A 92 -8.12 6.74 8.99
CA ILE A 92 -6.71 6.72 9.36
C ILE A 92 -5.91 7.12 8.12
N PRO A 93 -5.08 8.18 8.19
CA PRO A 93 -4.15 8.48 7.11
C PRO A 93 -3.10 7.38 7.03
N GLU A 94 -2.85 6.88 5.82
CA GLU A 94 -1.98 5.73 5.52
C GLU A 94 -0.96 6.09 4.44
N LEU A 95 0.08 5.26 4.27
CA LEU A 95 0.99 5.36 3.13
C LEU A 95 0.38 4.70 1.90
N GLU A 96 1.11 4.74 0.77
CA GLU A 96 0.77 3.87 -0.34
C GLU A 96 1.05 2.43 0.05
N GLU A 97 0.10 1.54 -0.26
CA GLU A 97 0.19 0.13 0.08
C GLU A 97 -0.08 -0.76 -1.12
N THR A 98 0.31 -2.02 -1.03
CA THR A 98 0.14 -2.98 -2.14
C THR A 98 -0.51 -4.29 -1.70
N VAL A 99 -1.35 -4.83 -2.58
CA VAL A 99 -1.97 -6.14 -2.50
C VAL A 99 -1.55 -6.96 -3.70
N LEU A 100 -1.00 -8.15 -3.47
CA LEU A 100 -0.78 -9.12 -4.54
C LEU A 100 -2.09 -9.86 -4.80
N VAL A 101 -2.53 -9.90 -6.06
CA VAL A 101 -3.62 -10.76 -6.52
C VAL A 101 -3.02 -11.85 -7.37
N TYR A 102 -3.33 -13.11 -7.14
CA TYR A 102 -2.81 -14.21 -7.93
C TYR A 102 -3.87 -15.27 -8.21
N ILE A 103 -3.68 -16.02 -9.28
CA ILE A 103 -4.48 -17.21 -9.59
C ILE A 103 -3.66 -18.47 -9.31
N SER A 104 -4.31 -19.46 -8.74
CA SER A 104 -3.79 -20.82 -8.57
C SER A 104 -4.73 -21.85 -9.15
N LEU A 105 -4.23 -23.07 -9.27
CA LEU A 105 -5.04 -24.21 -9.65
C LEU A 105 -5.75 -24.79 -8.42
N PRO A 106 -7.01 -25.26 -8.53
CA PRO A 106 -7.63 -26.06 -7.47
C PRO A 106 -6.84 -27.36 -7.27
N ALA A 107 -7.00 -27.99 -6.09
CA ALA A 107 -6.42 -29.31 -5.85
C ALA A 107 -6.88 -30.28 -6.95
N SER A 108 -5.92 -30.93 -7.62
CA SER A 108 -6.22 -31.78 -8.78
C SER A 108 -7.00 -33.02 -8.36
N SER A 109 -8.12 -33.29 -9.04
CA SER A 109 -8.70 -34.64 -9.08
C SER A 109 -8.07 -35.41 -10.25
N PRO A 110 -7.79 -36.72 -10.11
CA PRO A 110 -7.28 -37.52 -11.22
C PRO A 110 -8.15 -37.38 -12.48
N GLY A 111 -7.55 -36.96 -13.60
CA GLY A 111 -8.24 -36.77 -14.89
C GLY A 111 -8.85 -35.38 -15.15
N ALA A 112 -8.73 -34.42 -14.23
CA ALA A 112 -9.17 -33.05 -14.48
C ALA A 112 -8.27 -32.37 -15.54
N GLN A 113 -8.87 -31.71 -16.53
CA GLN A 113 -8.14 -30.83 -17.45
C GLN A 113 -7.77 -29.55 -16.71
N MET A 114 -6.50 -29.42 -16.36
CA MET A 114 -5.98 -28.24 -15.66
C MET A 114 -5.39 -27.25 -16.66
N PRO A 115 -5.69 -25.95 -16.58
CA PRO A 115 -5.02 -24.97 -17.41
C PRO A 115 -3.55 -24.84 -16.99
N ARG A 116 -2.70 -24.42 -17.93
CA ARG A 116 -1.35 -23.93 -17.58
C ARG A 116 -1.47 -22.46 -17.18
N LEU A 117 -0.92 -22.12 -16.02
CA LEU A 117 -0.80 -20.73 -15.58
C LEU A 117 0.43 -20.08 -16.24
N ALA A 118 0.31 -18.79 -16.58
CA ALA A 118 1.42 -18.04 -17.17
C ALA A 118 2.50 -17.74 -16.13
N ASP A 119 3.77 -17.84 -16.53
CA ASP A 119 4.93 -17.75 -15.64
C ASP A 119 5.77 -16.47 -15.82
N GLY A 120 5.32 -15.52 -16.64
CA GLY A 120 6.04 -14.27 -16.89
C GLY A 120 7.17 -14.38 -17.91
N THR A 121 7.33 -15.53 -18.58
CA THR A 121 8.37 -15.72 -19.60
C THR A 121 7.92 -15.26 -20.99
N ALA A 122 8.88 -15.11 -21.91
CA ALA A 122 8.61 -14.79 -23.31
C ALA A 122 7.68 -15.81 -24.00
N LYS A 123 7.66 -17.07 -23.51
CA LYS A 123 6.75 -18.12 -24.00
C LYS A 123 5.28 -17.73 -23.88
N ASP A 124 4.96 -16.94 -22.86
CA ASP A 124 3.60 -16.51 -22.54
C ASP A 124 3.38 -15.03 -22.92
N GLY A 125 4.24 -14.46 -23.76
CA GLY A 125 4.21 -13.03 -24.08
C GLY A 125 4.38 -12.15 -22.84
N PHE A 126 5.17 -12.63 -21.86
CA PHE A 126 5.42 -11.98 -20.57
C PHE A 126 4.19 -11.80 -19.67
N LYS A 127 3.11 -12.54 -19.95
CA LYS A 127 1.93 -12.57 -19.08
C LYS A 127 2.24 -13.30 -17.78
N THR A 128 1.60 -12.86 -16.70
CA THR A 128 1.76 -13.41 -15.35
C THR A 128 0.44 -13.97 -14.83
N SER A 129 0.52 -14.94 -13.92
CA SER A 129 -0.61 -15.44 -13.12
C SER A 129 -0.87 -14.61 -11.86
N TYR A 130 -0.28 -13.42 -11.78
CA TYR A 130 -0.46 -12.48 -10.68
C TYR A 130 -0.47 -11.05 -11.19
N ALA A 131 -1.05 -10.16 -10.39
CA ALA A 131 -1.08 -8.73 -10.56
C ALA A 131 -0.83 -8.04 -9.21
N LEU A 132 -0.23 -6.85 -9.25
CA LEU A 132 -0.09 -5.99 -8.08
C LEU A 132 -1.19 -4.92 -8.13
N VAL A 133 -1.93 -4.77 -7.05
CA VAL A 133 -2.89 -3.69 -6.85
C VAL A 133 -2.27 -2.71 -5.87
N THR A 134 -2.14 -1.45 -6.27
CA THR A 134 -1.68 -0.37 -5.40
C THR A 134 -2.87 0.37 -4.82
N ILE A 135 -2.97 0.40 -3.49
CA ILE A 135 -3.90 1.24 -2.74
C ILE A 135 -3.17 2.56 -2.49
N VAL A 136 -3.66 3.63 -3.13
CA VAL A 136 -3.00 4.94 -3.07
C VAL A 136 -3.12 5.56 -1.68
N ARG A 137 -2.08 6.29 -1.29
CA ARG A 137 -2.03 7.07 -0.04
C ARG A 137 -3.31 7.89 0.15
N ASN A 138 -3.89 7.84 1.34
CA ASN A 138 -4.96 8.74 1.76
C ASN A 138 -4.45 9.80 2.76
N GLY A 139 -4.93 11.05 2.64
CA GLY A 139 -4.63 12.10 3.60
C GLY A 139 -3.16 12.51 3.74
N ILE A 140 -2.83 13.10 4.90
CA ILE A 140 -1.50 13.65 5.22
C ILE A 140 -0.86 12.76 6.28
N TYR A 141 -0.37 11.59 5.88
CA TYR A 141 0.19 10.60 6.81
C TYR A 141 1.39 11.10 7.64
N ASN A 142 2.16 12.09 7.14
CA ASN A 142 3.23 12.70 7.93
C ASN A 142 2.77 13.86 8.82
N GLY A 143 1.49 14.26 8.75
CA GLY A 143 0.99 15.49 9.34
C GLY A 143 1.58 16.75 8.70
N ILE A 144 1.10 17.91 9.12
CA ILE A 144 1.63 19.23 8.78
C ILE A 144 2.30 19.80 10.03
N ILE A 145 3.55 20.21 9.91
CA ILE A 145 4.25 20.94 10.98
C ILE A 145 4.13 22.45 10.71
N SER A 146 3.75 23.20 11.73
CA SER A 146 3.59 24.65 11.67
C SER A 146 4.09 25.31 12.95
N VAL A 147 4.46 26.59 12.88
CA VAL A 147 4.63 27.41 14.09
C VAL A 147 3.24 27.75 14.62
N ALA A 148 3.02 27.54 15.92
CA ALA A 148 1.75 27.85 16.57
C ALA A 148 1.41 29.35 16.35
N PRO A 149 0.13 29.70 16.12
CA PRO A 149 -0.25 31.08 15.81
C PRO A 149 0.22 32.11 16.85
N ASP A 150 0.23 31.74 18.12
CA ASP A 150 0.69 32.54 19.27
C ASP A 150 2.22 32.66 19.37
N SER A 151 2.96 31.87 18.60
CA SER A 151 4.42 31.84 18.58
C SER A 151 5.03 32.51 17.33
N ARG A 152 4.18 33.13 16.49
CA ARG A 152 4.63 33.77 15.24
C ARG A 152 5.40 35.06 15.48
N GLU A 153 4.98 35.82 16.49
CA GLU A 153 5.58 37.07 16.92
C GLU A 153 5.61 37.10 18.44
N THR A 154 6.72 37.54 19.00
CA THR A 154 6.86 37.68 20.45
C THR A 154 7.70 38.92 20.74
N VAL A 155 7.39 39.56 21.86
CA VAL A 155 8.17 40.69 22.38
C VAL A 155 8.79 40.21 23.68
N VAL A 156 10.11 40.33 23.77
CA VAL A 156 10.87 40.02 24.98
C VAL A 156 11.67 41.26 25.35
N SER A 157 11.56 41.66 26.62
CA SER A 157 12.42 42.71 27.17
C SER A 157 13.71 42.07 27.67
N GLU A 158 14.84 42.69 27.34
CA GLU A 158 16.14 42.26 27.84
C GLU A 158 16.34 42.56 29.33
N ASP A 159 15.64 43.57 29.86
CA ASP A 159 15.74 43.97 31.27
C ASP A 159 14.85 43.15 32.21
N ALA A 160 13.84 42.46 31.67
CA ALA A 160 12.86 41.74 32.46
C ALA A 160 13.42 40.47 33.14
N SER A 161 14.54 39.92 32.64
CA SER A 161 15.18 38.71 33.17
C SER A 161 16.66 38.70 32.81
N PRO A 162 17.56 38.26 33.72
CA PRO A 162 18.99 38.09 33.39
C PRO A 162 19.24 37.04 32.31
N ASN A 163 18.27 36.18 32.01
CA ASN A 163 18.30 35.21 30.91
C ASN A 163 16.91 35.16 30.26
N PRO A 164 16.59 36.05 29.31
CA PRO A 164 15.30 36.02 28.63
C PRO A 164 15.17 34.73 27.78
N VAL A 165 14.02 34.07 27.86
CA VAL A 165 13.72 32.85 27.09
C VAL A 165 12.51 33.08 26.21
N VAL A 166 12.69 32.95 24.89
CA VAL A 166 11.59 32.89 23.92
C VAL A 166 11.19 31.44 23.70
N ARG A 167 9.89 31.15 23.86
CA ARG A 167 9.32 29.83 23.57
C ARG A 167 8.63 29.88 22.20
N ILE A 168 9.18 29.16 21.23
CA ILE A 168 8.53 28.92 19.94
C ILE A 168 7.84 27.57 20.04
N GLN A 169 6.52 27.56 19.99
CA GLN A 169 5.76 26.32 19.95
C GLN A 169 5.55 25.89 18.50
N LEU A 170 5.82 24.61 18.23
CA LEU A 170 5.40 23.96 17.00
C LEU A 170 4.08 23.26 17.24
N GLN A 171 3.20 23.32 16.26
CA GLN A 171 1.96 22.55 16.21
C GLN A 171 2.01 21.59 15.03
N ARG A 172 1.68 20.32 15.30
CA ARG A 172 1.44 19.30 14.29
C ARG A 172 -0.07 19.10 14.10
N SER A 173 -0.55 19.14 12.87
CA SER A 173 -1.94 18.83 12.50
C SER A 173 -2.00 17.67 11.50
N GLY A 174 -3.17 17.04 11.33
CA GLY A 174 -3.33 15.84 10.51
C GLY A 174 -2.87 14.57 11.25
N SER A 175 -2.19 13.65 10.56
CA SER A 175 -1.69 12.42 11.18
C SER A 175 -0.59 12.67 12.21
N LEU A 176 -0.66 11.95 13.32
CA LEU A 176 0.35 11.94 14.39
C LEU A 176 1.17 10.64 14.42
N SER A 177 0.88 9.70 13.51
CA SER A 177 1.34 8.31 13.58
C SER A 177 2.79 8.11 13.15
N ALA A 178 3.31 9.01 12.30
CA ALA A 178 4.66 8.92 11.77
C ALA A 178 5.67 9.72 12.62
N ASP A 179 6.90 9.22 12.75
CA ASP A 179 8.01 10.02 13.27
C ASP A 179 8.36 11.15 12.28
N VAL A 180 8.58 12.36 12.81
CA VAL A 180 8.93 13.54 12.01
C VAL A 180 10.09 14.25 12.66
N THR A 181 11.15 14.47 11.89
CA THR A 181 12.30 15.30 12.29
C THR A 181 12.15 16.69 11.72
N VAL A 182 12.26 17.71 12.58
CA VAL A 182 12.22 19.12 12.20
C VAL A 182 13.58 19.74 12.45
N SER A 183 14.25 20.17 11.39
CA SER A 183 15.46 21.00 11.49
C SER A 183 15.05 22.46 11.61
N TRP A 184 15.69 23.20 12.52
CA TRP A 184 15.43 24.62 12.72
C TRP A 184 16.74 25.42 12.68
N GLN A 185 16.62 26.67 12.27
CA GLN A 185 17.70 27.65 12.28
C GLN A 185 17.12 29.01 12.67
N ALA A 186 17.90 29.82 13.37
CA ALA A 186 17.58 31.21 13.67
C ALA A 186 18.52 32.13 12.89
N LYS A 187 18.00 33.27 12.41
CA LYS A 187 18.78 34.31 11.76
C LYS A 187 18.51 35.64 12.46
N VAL A 188 19.57 36.36 12.80
CA VAL A 188 19.47 37.73 13.32
C VAL A 188 19.03 38.67 12.19
N SER A 189 18.02 39.49 12.45
CA SER A 189 17.69 40.65 11.62
C SER A 189 18.37 41.87 12.21
N LEU A 190 19.31 42.48 11.48
CA LEU A 190 20.17 43.57 11.96
C LEU A 190 19.47 44.94 11.90
N THR A 191 18.37 45.10 12.62
CA THR A 191 17.70 46.41 12.76
C THR A 191 17.76 46.98 14.17
N SER A 192 18.32 46.28 15.16
CA SER A 192 18.54 46.86 16.49
C SER A 192 19.89 47.56 16.56
N THR A 193 19.87 48.81 17.03
CA THR A 193 21.07 49.56 17.39
C THR A 193 21.12 49.75 18.90
N PRO A 194 22.31 49.81 19.54
CA PRO A 194 22.42 50.13 20.97
C PRO A 194 21.81 51.49 21.38
N ALA A 195 21.42 52.32 20.41
CA ALA A 195 20.71 53.56 20.65
C ALA A 195 19.21 53.35 20.92
N ASP A 196 18.66 52.19 20.55
CA ASP A 196 17.25 51.82 20.75
C ASP A 196 16.96 51.36 22.20
N ASP A 197 18.01 50.98 22.95
CA ASP A 197 17.94 50.44 24.33
C ASP A 197 18.08 51.56 25.41
N ALA A 198 18.13 52.82 25.00
CA ALA A 198 18.29 53.97 25.89
C ALA A 198 16.96 54.70 26.14
N ALA A 199 16.15 54.22 27.08
CA ALA A 199 15.11 55.01 27.77
C ALA A 199 14.83 54.51 29.19
#